data_AF-A0A3S4C8C4-F1
#
_entry.id   AF-A0A3S4C8C4-F1
#
_cell.length_a   1.000
_cell.length_b   1.000
_cell.length_c   1.000
_cell.angle_alpha   90.00
_cell.angle_beta   90.00
_cell.angle_gamma   90.00
#
_symmetry.space_group_name_H-M   'P 1'
#
loop_
_entity.id
_entity.type
_entity.pdbx_description
1 polymer ?
#
loop_
_entity_poly.entity_id
_entity_poly.type
_entity_poly.pdbx_seq_one_letter_code
_entity_poly.pdbx_strand_id
1 'polypeptide(L)'
;MAPLAASRTVPSVSLSHSQRSDVISALHPLVNSALRFQQLVGSAAFHLFVRTYFAATVVAAASVWASKSAAWKLFLASRLLAARGLVVAKRLAWTAWDCRQSRRFRKRLEFELFVLLLGPGGNAVLLMIFWPGWLMLAFLGWCIWQLTS
;
A
#
# COMPACT_ATOMS: atom_id res chain seq x y z
N MET A 1 -16.57 -24.18 106.79
CA MET A 1 -15.22 -23.66 106.49
C MET A 1 -14.80 -24.20 105.13
N ALA A 2 -14.62 -23.33 104.13
CA ALA A 2 -13.92 -23.65 102.88
C ALA A 2 -12.39 -23.63 103.16
N PRO A 3 -11.53 -24.21 102.28
CA PRO A 3 -11.07 -23.44 101.12
C PRO A 3 -10.82 -24.24 99.81
N LEU A 4 -10.55 -23.45 98.78
CA LEU A 4 -10.37 -23.71 97.34
C LEU A 4 -9.00 -24.31 96.95
N ALA A 5 -8.94 -25.04 95.83
CA ALA A 5 -7.82 -25.02 94.86
C ALA A 5 -8.29 -25.66 93.54
N ALA A 6 -8.69 -24.88 92.52
CA ALA A 6 -7.84 -24.22 91.52
C ALA A 6 -7.52 -25.13 90.31
N SER A 7 -8.42 -25.05 89.34
CA SER A 7 -8.29 -25.57 87.97
C SER A 7 -7.22 -24.80 87.19
N ARG A 8 -6.35 -25.51 86.47
CA ARG A 8 -5.48 -24.96 85.41
C ARG A 8 -5.54 -25.87 84.18
N THR A 9 -6.55 -25.64 83.34
CA THR A 9 -6.47 -25.97 81.91
C THR A 9 -6.27 -24.67 81.15
N VAL A 10 -5.09 -24.51 80.55
CA VAL A 10 -4.72 -23.35 79.73
C VAL A 10 -5.49 -23.40 78.40
N PRO A 11 -6.35 -22.42 78.07
CA PRO A 11 -7.02 -22.34 76.78
C PRO A 11 -6.22 -21.43 75.85
N SER A 12 -5.27 -21.98 75.10
CA SER A 12 -4.47 -21.22 74.12
C SER A 12 -5.12 -21.11 72.73
N VAL A 13 -6.30 -21.70 72.52
CA VAL A 13 -6.98 -21.77 71.22
C VAL A 13 -8.02 -20.66 71.00
N SER A 14 -8.43 -19.93 72.04
CA SER A 14 -9.45 -18.88 71.94
C SER A 14 -8.92 -17.47 71.63
N LEU A 15 -7.64 -17.19 71.92
CA LEU A 15 -7.03 -15.86 71.68
C LEU A 15 -6.72 -15.61 70.20
N SER A 16 -6.33 -16.64 69.46
CA SER A 16 -6.01 -16.53 68.02
C SER A 16 -7.26 -16.28 67.16
N HIS A 17 -8.43 -16.77 67.59
CA HIS A 17 -9.69 -16.57 66.88
C HIS A 17 -10.21 -15.13 67.00
N SER A 18 -10.14 -14.53 68.20
CA SER A 18 -10.57 -13.14 68.43
C SER A 18 -9.66 -12.12 67.75
N GLN A 19 -8.35 -12.36 67.78
CA GLN A 19 -7.39 -11.47 67.12
C GLN A 19 -7.51 -11.53 65.59
N ARG A 20 -7.84 -12.70 65.03
CA ARG A 20 -8.12 -12.86 63.61
C ARG A 20 -9.42 -12.17 63.20
N SER A 21 -10.47 -12.20 64.02
CA SER A 21 -11.72 -11.50 63.73
C SER A 21 -11.58 -9.98 63.77
N ASP A 22 -10.74 -9.42 64.65
CA ASP A 22 -10.49 -7.98 64.71
C ASP A 22 -9.66 -7.48 63.53
N VAL A 23 -8.69 -8.28 63.07
CA VAL A 23 -7.93 -7.97 61.87
C VAL A 23 -8.82 -8.06 60.62
N ILE A 24 -9.70 -9.07 60.54
CA ILE A 24 -10.65 -9.22 59.43
C ILE A 24 -11.69 -8.09 59.42
N SER A 25 -12.19 -7.67 60.59
CA SER A 25 -13.15 -6.57 60.70
C SER A 25 -12.53 -5.21 60.36
N ALA A 26 -11.24 -5.00 60.67
CA ALA A 26 -10.50 -3.81 60.26
C ALA A 26 -10.09 -3.81 58.77
N LEU A 27 -9.81 -4.98 58.19
CA LEU A 27 -9.49 -5.12 56.76
C LEU A 27 -10.72 -4.99 55.85
N HIS A 28 -11.89 -5.45 56.29
CA HIS A 28 -13.12 -5.39 55.51
C HIS A 28 -13.46 -3.98 54.95
N PRO A 29 -13.44 -2.88 55.73
CA PRO A 29 -13.69 -1.53 55.21
C PRO A 29 -12.59 -1.04 54.27
N LEU A 30 -11.33 -1.42 54.49
CA LEU A 30 -10.20 -1.08 53.61
C LEU A 30 -10.30 -1.80 52.25
N VAL A 31 -10.68 -3.08 52.26
CA VAL A 31 -10.89 -3.84 51.02
C VAL A 31 -12.10 -3.28 50.26
N ASN A 32 -13.19 -2.95 50.96
CA ASN A 32 -14.38 -2.38 50.33
C ASN A 32 -14.10 -0.99 49.73
N SER A 33 -13.31 -0.14 50.40
CA SER A 33 -12.91 1.16 49.84
C SER A 33 -11.98 1.00 48.63
N ALA A 34 -10.99 0.09 48.69
CA ALA A 34 -10.11 -0.22 47.57
C ALA A 34 -10.89 -0.74 46.35
N LEU A 35 -11.88 -1.62 46.57
CA LEU A 35 -12.75 -2.12 45.51
C LEU A 35 -13.59 -1.00 44.87
N ARG A 36 -14.12 -0.06 45.66
CA ARG A 36 -14.86 1.10 45.13
C ARG A 36 -13.96 2.02 44.30
N PHE A 37 -12.73 2.28 44.77
CA PHE A 37 -11.76 3.05 43.99
C PHE A 37 -11.40 2.33 42.68
N GLN A 38 -11.16 1.03 42.72
CA GLN A 38 -10.89 0.22 41.53
C GLN A 38 -12.06 0.24 40.54
N GLN A 39 -13.31 0.21 41.03
CA GLN A 39 -14.52 0.33 40.20
C GLN A 39 -14.64 1.72 39.56
N LEU A 40 -14.40 2.79 40.33
CA LEU A 40 -14.43 4.16 39.79
C LEU A 40 -13.33 4.38 38.75
N VAL A 41 -12.09 3.99 39.05
CA VAL A 41 -10.97 4.06 38.11
C VAL A 41 -11.24 3.21 36.87
N GLY A 42 -11.79 2.00 37.04
CA GLY A 42 -12.19 1.13 35.95
C GLY A 42 -13.24 1.76 35.04
N SER A 43 -14.29 2.36 35.61
CA SER A 43 -15.33 3.05 34.84
C SER A 43 -14.80 4.29 34.10
N ALA A 44 -13.96 5.09 34.75
CA ALA A 44 -13.36 6.28 34.17
C ALA A 44 -12.39 5.91 33.03
N ALA A 45 -11.56 4.88 33.24
CA ALA A 45 -10.66 4.35 32.22
C ALA A 45 -11.45 3.78 31.03
N PHE A 46 -12.54 3.05 31.28
CA PHE A 46 -13.41 2.55 30.22
C PHE A 46 -14.03 3.69 29.40
N HIS A 47 -14.55 4.73 30.06
CA HIS A 47 -15.09 5.90 29.38
C HIS A 47 -14.04 6.64 28.54
N LEU A 48 -12.82 6.79 29.07
CA LEU A 48 -11.72 7.40 28.32
C LEU A 48 -11.35 6.54 27.11
N PHE A 49 -11.26 5.22 27.28
CA PHE A 49 -10.90 4.30 26.20
C PHE A 49 -11.94 4.28 25.09
N VAL A 50 -13.23 4.23 25.44
CA VAL A 50 -14.32 4.31 24.46
C VAL A 50 -14.27 5.64 23.71
N ARG A 51 -14.08 6.76 24.42
CA ARG A 51 -14.02 8.09 23.79
C ARG A 51 -12.81 8.25 22.87
N THR A 52 -11.63 7.79 23.27
CA THR A 52 -10.43 7.86 22.43
C THR A 52 -10.53 6.93 21.24
N TYR A 53 -11.12 5.74 21.40
CA TYR A 53 -11.40 4.82 20.29
C TYR A 53 -12.38 5.43 19.28
N PHE A 54 -13.50 5.99 19.73
CA PHE A 54 -14.43 6.69 18.85
C PHE A 54 -13.76 7.88 18.14
N ALA A 55 -12.99 8.70 18.86
CA ALA A 55 -12.26 9.81 18.24
C ALA A 55 -11.25 9.31 17.19
N ALA A 56 -10.50 8.25 17.49
CA ALA A 56 -9.54 7.65 16.57
C ALA A 56 -10.22 7.09 15.32
N THR A 57 -11.35 6.39 15.46
CA THR A 57 -12.11 5.86 14.32
C THR A 57 -12.70 6.96 13.45
N VAL A 58 -13.22 8.04 14.03
CA VAL A 58 -13.73 9.20 13.29
C VAL A 58 -12.60 9.89 12.53
N VAL A 59 -11.45 10.12 13.17
CA VAL A 59 -10.28 10.72 12.52
C VAL A 59 -9.75 9.83 11.39
N ALA A 60 -9.68 8.51 11.61
CA ALA A 60 -9.27 7.55 10.58
C ALA A 60 -10.25 7.49 9.41
N ALA A 61 -11.56 7.53 9.68
CA ALA A 61 -12.57 7.57 8.62
C ALA A 61 -12.46 8.89 7.84
N ALA A 62 -12.39 10.02 8.53
CA ALA A 62 -12.24 11.33 7.90
C ALA A 62 -10.97 11.44 7.06
N SER A 63 -9.84 10.89 7.54
CA SER A 63 -8.59 10.89 6.79
C SER A 63 -8.69 10.04 5.53
N VAL A 64 -9.31 8.85 5.58
CA VAL A 64 -9.54 8.02 4.39
C VAL A 64 -10.42 8.74 3.37
N TRP A 65 -11.49 9.40 3.82
CA TRP A 65 -12.36 10.19 2.94
C TRP A 65 -11.62 11.38 2.31
N ALA A 66 -10.84 12.11 3.12
CA ALA A 66 -10.02 13.21 2.64
C ALA A 66 -9.00 12.73 1.60
N SER A 67 -8.26 11.65 1.88
CA SER A 67 -7.29 11.04 0.96
C SER A 67 -7.93 10.58 -0.34
N LYS A 68 -9.11 9.94 -0.29
CA LYS A 68 -9.85 9.55 -1.50
C LYS A 68 -10.26 10.75 -2.34
N SER A 69 -10.77 11.81 -1.69
CA SER A 69 -11.17 13.03 -2.40
C SER A 69 -9.98 13.75 -3.05
N ALA A 70 -8.83 13.79 -2.36
CA ALA A 70 -7.61 14.36 -2.89
C ALA A 70 -7.06 13.54 -4.06
N ALA A 71 -7.02 12.21 -3.93
CA ALA A 71 -6.59 11.31 -4.99
C ALA A 71 -7.47 11.44 -6.25
N TRP A 72 -8.79 11.56 -6.07
CA TRP A 72 -9.71 11.77 -7.20
C TRP A 72 -9.46 13.10 -7.92
N LYS A 73 -9.26 14.19 -7.18
CA LYS A 73 -8.91 15.50 -7.75
C LYS A 73 -7.58 15.47 -8.48
N LEU A 74 -6.56 14.83 -7.89
CA LEU A 74 -5.25 14.64 -8.51
C LEU A 74 -5.35 13.82 -9.80
N PHE A 75 -6.16 12.75 -9.80
CA PHE A 75 -6.39 11.93 -10.98
C PHE A 75 -7.09 12.69 -12.12
N LEU A 76 -8.09 13.52 -11.79
CA LEU A 76 -8.74 14.38 -12.79
C LEU A 76 -7.77 15.44 -13.34
N ALA A 77 -6.99 16.07 -12.45
CA ALA A 77 -6.00 17.06 -12.83
C ALA A 77 -4.91 16.46 -13.73
N SER A 78 -4.40 15.26 -13.40
CA SER A 78 -3.38 14.59 -14.21
C SER A 78 -3.92 14.17 -15.58
N ARG A 79 -5.17 13.70 -15.66
CA ARG A 79 -5.84 13.42 -16.94
C ARG A 79 -5.95 14.67 -17.80
N LEU A 80 -6.40 15.79 -17.22
CA LEU A 80 -6.51 17.06 -17.95
C LEU A 80 -5.13 17.54 -18.44
N LEU A 81 -4.12 17.44 -17.58
CA LEU A 81 -2.76 17.85 -17.89
C LEU A 81 -2.15 16.98 -18.99
N ALA A 82 -2.34 15.66 -18.94
CA ALA A 82 -1.90 14.72 -19.97
C ALA A 82 -2.58 15.01 -21.32
N ALA A 83 -3.91 15.23 -21.32
CA ALA A 83 -4.64 15.56 -22.55
C ALA A 83 -4.14 16.87 -23.17
N ARG A 84 -3.96 17.93 -22.35
CA ARG A 84 -3.39 19.20 -22.81
C ARG A 84 -1.95 19.04 -23.29
N GLY A 85 -1.16 18.25 -22.57
CA GLY A 85 0.22 17.92 -22.94
C GLY A 85 0.30 17.25 -24.31
N LEU A 86 -0.57 16.27 -24.58
CA LEU A 86 -0.66 15.61 -25.88
C LEU A 86 -1.06 16.57 -27.01
N VAL A 87 -2.02 17.47 -26.76
CA VAL A 87 -2.42 18.48 -27.77
C VAL A 87 -1.27 19.44 -28.06
N VAL A 88 -0.57 19.92 -27.03
CA VAL A 88 0.60 20.81 -27.18
C VAL A 88 1.73 20.07 -27.88
N ALA A 89 2.04 18.84 -27.47
CA ALA A 89 3.06 18.01 -28.10
C ALA A 89 2.74 17.75 -29.58
N LYS A 90 1.48 17.44 -29.91
CA LYS A 90 1.04 17.28 -31.30
C LYS A 90 1.21 18.56 -32.10
N ARG A 91 0.86 19.72 -31.52
CA ARG A 91 1.06 21.02 -32.18
C ARG A 91 2.54 21.32 -32.39
N LEU A 92 3.39 21.09 -31.39
CA LEU A 92 4.84 21.27 -31.50
C LEU A 92 5.46 20.30 -32.51
N ALA A 93 5.02 19.04 -32.52
CA ALA A 93 5.43 18.07 -33.51
C ALA A 93 5.00 18.52 -34.91
N TRP A 94 3.77 19.04 -35.07
CA TRP A 94 3.29 19.54 -36.35
C TRP A 94 4.04 20.79 -36.81
N THR A 95 4.34 21.75 -35.92
CA THR A 95 5.11 22.94 -36.28
C THR A 95 6.57 22.61 -36.58
N ALA A 96 7.18 21.69 -35.82
CA ALA A 96 8.50 21.15 -36.14
C ALA A 96 8.48 20.38 -37.47
N TRP A 97 7.42 19.64 -37.75
CA TRP A 97 7.21 18.93 -39.01
C TRP A 97 6.98 19.91 -40.17
N ASP A 98 6.35 21.06 -39.96
CA ASP A 98 6.08 22.02 -41.03
C ASP A 98 7.22 23.02 -41.28
N CYS A 99 8.29 22.96 -40.48
CA CYS A 99 9.41 23.88 -40.64
C CYS A 99 10.13 23.71 -41.98
N ARG A 100 10.77 24.80 -42.46
CA ARG A 100 11.51 24.83 -43.73
C ARG A 100 12.62 23.77 -43.79
N GLN A 101 13.24 23.48 -42.64
CA GLN A 101 14.28 22.45 -42.50
C GLN A 101 13.72 21.04 -42.77
N SER A 102 12.57 20.71 -42.15
CA SER A 102 11.86 19.45 -42.37
C SER A 102 11.44 19.28 -43.83
N ARG A 103 10.87 20.32 -44.45
CA ARG A 103 10.49 20.27 -45.87
C ARG A 103 11.69 19.99 -46.79
N ARG A 104 12.86 20.57 -46.50
CA ARG A 104 14.12 20.26 -47.21
C ARG A 104 14.57 18.83 -46.95
N PHE A 105 14.47 18.37 -45.70
CA PHE A 105 14.83 17.01 -45.32
C PHE A 105 13.94 15.97 -46.01
N ARG A 106 12.64 16.23 -46.17
CA ARG A 106 11.73 15.36 -46.93
C ARG A 106 12.11 15.25 -48.40
N LYS A 107 12.33 16.38 -49.08
CA LYS A 107 12.76 16.35 -50.48
C LYS A 107 14.10 15.63 -50.66
N ARG A 108 15.00 15.78 -49.69
CA ARG A 108 16.28 15.08 -49.67
C ARG A 108 16.10 13.59 -49.43
N LEU A 109 15.27 13.19 -48.46
CA LEU A 109 14.94 11.79 -48.21
C LEU A 109 14.24 11.15 -49.40
N GLU A 110 13.26 11.83 -50.01
CA GLU A 110 12.58 11.37 -51.22
C GLU A 110 13.60 11.17 -52.34
N PHE A 111 14.47 12.14 -52.58
CA PHE A 111 15.52 12.03 -53.59
C PHE A 111 16.51 10.90 -53.28
N GLU A 112 17.01 10.81 -52.04
CA GLU A 112 17.92 9.74 -51.62
C GLU A 112 17.23 8.37 -51.71
N LEU A 113 15.93 8.28 -51.43
CA LEU A 113 15.15 7.05 -51.52
C LEU A 113 14.86 6.67 -52.98
N PHE A 114 14.58 7.64 -53.86
CA PHE A 114 14.48 7.41 -55.30
C PHE A 114 15.82 7.00 -55.90
N VAL A 115 16.93 7.63 -55.48
CA VAL A 115 18.28 7.23 -55.90
C VAL A 115 18.65 5.88 -55.30
N LEU A 116 18.21 5.56 -54.09
CA LEU A 116 18.41 4.26 -53.46
C LEU A 116 17.52 3.17 -54.05
N LEU A 117 16.37 3.47 -54.68
CA LEU A 117 15.56 2.45 -55.36
C LEU A 117 15.92 2.33 -56.84
N LEU A 118 16.00 3.45 -57.57
CA LEU A 118 16.21 3.48 -59.02
C LEU A 118 17.68 3.62 -59.42
N GLY A 119 18.56 4.02 -58.50
CA GLY A 119 19.99 4.12 -58.79
C GLY A 119 20.62 2.74 -59.00
N PRO A 120 21.84 2.71 -59.58
CA PRO A 120 22.53 1.47 -59.93
C PRO A 120 22.76 0.53 -58.72
N GLY A 121 22.91 1.08 -57.52
CA GLY A 121 23.00 0.30 -56.28
C GLY A 121 21.64 -0.14 -55.71
N GLY A 122 20.57 0.58 -56.03
CA GLY A 122 19.23 0.30 -55.54
C GLY A 122 18.58 -0.93 -56.13
N ASN A 123 18.76 -1.08 -57.44
CA ASN A 123 18.41 -2.29 -58.14
C ASN A 123 19.20 -3.49 -57.58
N ALA A 124 20.45 -3.29 -57.14
CA ALA A 124 21.25 -4.33 -56.48
C ALA A 124 20.74 -4.69 -55.08
N VAL A 125 20.27 -3.73 -54.28
CA VAL A 125 19.65 -3.98 -52.96
C VAL A 125 18.30 -4.69 -53.11
N LEU A 126 17.47 -4.24 -54.05
CA LEU A 126 16.22 -4.93 -54.42
C LEU A 126 16.50 -6.33 -54.96
N LEU A 127 17.51 -6.51 -55.82
CA LEU A 127 17.93 -7.83 -56.28
C LEU A 127 18.47 -8.70 -55.15
N MET A 128 19.16 -8.13 -54.15
CA MET A 128 19.69 -8.88 -53.02
C MET A 128 18.57 -9.36 -52.10
N ILE A 129 17.59 -8.50 -51.81
CA ILE A 129 16.43 -8.82 -50.97
C ILE A 129 15.47 -9.78 -51.68
N PHE A 130 15.17 -9.50 -52.95
CA PHE A 130 14.32 -10.35 -53.79
C PHE A 130 15.13 -11.42 -54.54
N TRP A 131 16.37 -11.69 -54.13
CA TRP A 131 17.13 -12.75 -54.77
C TRP A 131 16.39 -14.05 -54.49
N PRO A 132 16.04 -14.85 -55.51
CA PRO A 132 15.38 -16.15 -55.33
C PRO A 132 16.17 -17.14 -54.44
N GLY A 133 17.43 -16.83 -54.13
CA GLY A 133 18.31 -17.62 -53.28
C GLY A 133 17.89 -17.62 -51.82
N TRP A 134 17.29 -16.54 -51.32
CA TRP A 134 16.72 -16.52 -49.96
C TRP A 134 15.49 -17.41 -49.86
N LEU A 135 14.64 -17.39 -50.88
CA LEU A 135 13.48 -18.28 -50.96
C LEU A 135 13.92 -19.75 -51.03
N MET A 136 14.98 -20.05 -51.79
CA MET A 136 15.57 -21.39 -51.85
C MET A 136 16.21 -21.81 -50.52
N LEU A 137 16.92 -20.93 -49.82
CA LEU A 137 17.49 -21.19 -48.49
C LEU A 137 16.40 -21.42 -47.43
N ALA A 138 15.34 -20.60 -47.45
CA ALA A 138 14.19 -20.76 -46.56
C ALA A 138 13.44 -22.08 -46.83
N PHE A 139 13.26 -22.43 -48.11
CA PHE A 139 12.65 -23.70 -48.50
C PHE A 139 13.52 -24.90 -48.11
N LEU A 140 14.84 -24.82 -48.30
CA LEU A 140 15.77 -25.89 -47.92
C LEU A 140 15.81 -26.07 -46.39
N GLY A 141 15.85 -24.98 -45.64
CA GLY A 141 15.75 -25.01 -44.18
C GLY A 141 14.42 -25.59 -43.71
N TRP A 142 13.32 -25.25 -44.37
CA TRP A 142 12.00 -25.85 -44.12
C TRP A 142 11.99 -27.36 -44.38
N CYS A 143 12.55 -27.82 -45.51
CA CYS A 143 12.65 -29.24 -45.84
C CYS A 143 13.52 -30.01 -44.83
N ILE A 144 14.67 -29.45 -44.44
CA ILE A 144 15.54 -30.05 -43.42
C ILE A 144 14.80 -30.13 -42.09
N TRP A 145 14.12 -29.07 -41.67
CA TRP A 145 13.33 -29.04 -40.45
C TRP A 145 12.25 -30.14 -40.43
N GLN A 146 11.52 -30.31 -41.53
CA GLN A 146 10.49 -31.34 -41.69
C GLN A 146 11.06 -32.76 -41.72
N LEU A 147 12.30 -32.95 -42.17
CA LEU A 147 12.98 -34.25 -42.16
C LEU A 147 13.55 -34.61 -40.78
N THR A 148 13.82 -33.61 -39.95
CA THR A 148 14.37 -33.80 -38.59
C THR A 148 13.31 -33.82 -37.48
N SER A 149 12.07 -33.43 -37.77
CA SER A 149 10.90 -33.58 -36.87
C SER A 149 10.20 -34.90 -37.12
#